data_AF-A0A5K0XMK1-F1
#
_entry.id   AF-A0A5K0XMK1-F1
#
_cell.length_a   1.000
_cell.length_b   1.000
_cell.length_c   1.000
_cell.angle_alpha   90.00
_cell.angle_beta   90.00
_cell.angle_gamma   90.00
#
_symmetry.space_group_name_H-M   'P 1'
#
loop_
_entity.id
_entity.type
_entity.pdbx_description
1 polymer ?
#
loop_
_entity_poly.entity_id
_entity_poly.type
_entity_poly.pdbx_seq_one_letter_code
_entity_poly.pdbx_strand_id
1 'polypeptide(L)'
;EVEDAQRIRRSVLDCFEKANLPNLSEEERKVILHFVVVGGGPTGVEFAAELHDFVCEDLVRLYPAVQNLVKITLVQSGDHILN
;
A
#
# COMPACT_ATOMS: atom_id res chain seq x y z
N GLU A 1 7.74 5.12 16.54
CA GLU A 1 6.56 5.96 16.21
C GLU A 1 6.77 6.91 15.02
N VAL A 2 7.23 8.17 15.19
CA VAL A 2 7.25 9.15 14.08
C VAL A 2 8.22 8.77 12.96
N GLU A 3 9.42 8.29 13.31
CA GLU A 3 10.43 7.87 12.32
C GLU A 3 9.95 6.67 11.49
N ASP A 4 9.25 5.73 12.12
CA ASP A 4 8.70 4.53 11.47
C ASP A 4 7.61 4.92 10.46
N ALA A 5 6.69 5.80 10.87
CA ALA A 5 5.66 6.34 9.97
C ALA A 5 6.28 7.06 8.76
N GLN A 6 7.33 7.86 8.97
CA GLN A 6 8.06 8.52 7.88
C GLN A 6 8.81 7.53 6.97
N ARG A 7 9.32 6.43 7.53
CA ARG A 7 9.95 5.36 6.75
C ARG A 7 8.93 4.64 5.87
N ILE A 8 7.81 4.23 6.45
CA ILE A 8 6.71 3.58 5.73
C ILE A 8 6.22 4.48 4.60
N ARG A 9 5.94 5.75 4.88
CA ARG A 9 5.48 6.70 3.86
C ARG A 9 6.46 6.83 2.70
N ARG A 10 7.77 6.94 2.99
CA ARG A 10 8.81 6.96 1.95
C ARG A 10 8.84 5.66 1.14
N SER A 11 8.76 4.50 1.80
CA SER A 11 8.75 3.22 1.09
C SER A 11 7.54 3.06 0.17
N VAL A 12 6.36 3.55 0.57
CA VAL A 12 5.18 3.56 -0.31
C VAL A 12 5.42 4.46 -1.53
N LEU A 13 5.95 5.68 -1.33
CA LEU A 13 6.31 6.58 -2.44
C LEU A 13 7.32 5.96 -3.39
N ASP A 14 8.39 5.35 -2.86
CA ASP A 14 9.42 4.67 -3.65
C ASP A 14 8.83 3.53 -4.51
N CYS A 15 7.83 2.81 -3.99
CA CYS A 15 7.12 1.78 -4.76
C CYS A 15 6.37 2.37 -5.96
N PHE A 16 5.67 3.50 -5.78
CA PHE A 16 4.98 4.19 -6.86
C PHE A 16 5.95 4.73 -7.92
N GLU A 17 7.05 5.35 -7.49
CA GLU A 17 8.10 5.83 -8.40
C GLU A 17 8.68 4.70 -9.24
N LYS A 18 9.05 3.58 -8.58
CA LYS A 18 9.58 2.39 -9.26
C LYS A 18 8.56 1.80 -10.22
N ALA A 19 7.33 1.60 -9.77
CA ALA A 19 6.27 1.01 -10.59
C ALA A 19 5.91 1.89 -11.81
N ASN A 20 6.23 3.18 -11.80
CA ASN A 20 5.99 4.08 -12.93
C ASN A 20 7.13 4.08 -13.97
N LEU A 21 8.24 3.38 -13.75
CA LEU A 21 9.34 3.28 -14.72
C LEU A 21 8.88 2.58 -16.01
N PRO A 22 9.38 2.99 -17.20
CA PRO A 22 8.86 2.50 -18.48
C PRO A 22 9.25 1.04 -18.82
N ASN A 23 10.24 0.48 -18.12
CA ASN A 23 10.87 -0.81 -18.45
C ASN A 23 10.36 -1.98 -17.58
N LEU A 24 9.21 -1.85 -16.95
CA LEU A 24 8.58 -2.90 -16.13
C LEU A 24 7.36 -3.49 -16.82
N SER A 25 7.22 -4.82 -16.76
CA SER A 25 6.00 -5.52 -17.16
C SER A 25 4.84 -5.17 -16.21
N GLU A 26 3.61 -5.45 -16.64
CA GLU A 26 2.44 -5.21 -15.80
C GLU A 26 2.46 -6.08 -14.53
N GLU A 27 2.95 -7.32 -14.63
CA GLU A 27 3.11 -8.25 -13.51
C GLU A 27 4.10 -7.71 -12.47
N GLU A 28 5.25 -7.18 -12.91
CA GLU A 28 6.24 -6.58 -12.02
C GLU A 28 5.65 -5.37 -11.27
N ARG A 29 4.89 -4.52 -11.98
CA ARG A 29 4.20 -3.37 -11.37
C ARG A 29 3.18 -3.81 -10.33
N LYS A 30 2.38 -4.84 -10.61
CA LYS A 30 1.41 -5.41 -9.67
C LYS A 30 2.09 -5.92 -8.40
N VAL A 31 3.25 -6.56 -8.52
CA VAL A 31 4.03 -7.02 -7.36
C VAL A 31 4.55 -5.85 -6.53
N ILE A 32 5.10 -4.80 -7.18
CA ILE A 32 5.62 -3.61 -6.48
C ILE A 32 4.51 -2.86 -5.74
N LEU A 33 3.31 -2.80 -6.32
CA LEU A 33 2.16 -2.07 -5.79
C LEU A 33 1.21 -2.93 -4.95
N HIS A 34 1.65 -4.11 -4.51
CA HIS A 34 0.91 -4.95 -3.58
C HIS A 34 1.43 -4.77 -2.16
N PHE A 35 0.62 -4.10 -1.33
CA PHE A 35 0.90 -3.86 0.07
C PHE A 35 0.20 -4.91 0.94
N VAL A 36 0.92 -5.48 1.91
CA VAL A 36 0.39 -6.47 2.84
C VAL A 36 0.49 -5.92 4.26
N VAL A 37 -0.66 -5.80 4.92
CA VAL A 37 -0.76 -5.40 6.33
C VAL A 37 -1.01 -6.66 7.16
N VAL A 38 -0.16 -6.90 8.16
CA VAL A 38 -0.25 -8.10 9.00
C VAL A 38 -0.78 -7.71 10.38
N GLY A 39 -1.88 -8.36 10.78
CA GLY A 39 -2.61 -8.10 12.02
C GLY A 39 -3.92 -7.35 11.76
N GLY A 40 -5.05 -8.02 11.96
CA GLY A 40 -6.40 -7.45 11.82
C GLY A 40 -6.99 -6.91 13.12
N GLY A 41 -6.16 -6.55 14.10
CA GLY A 41 -6.61 -5.78 15.27
C GLY A 41 -6.88 -4.30 14.91
N PRO A 42 -7.34 -3.48 15.87
CA PRO A 42 -7.70 -2.07 15.62
C PRO A 42 -6.62 -1.29 14.86
N THR A 43 -5.36 -1.35 15.32
CA THR A 43 -4.24 -0.64 14.69
C THR A 43 -4.01 -1.06 13.24
N GLY A 44 -4.08 -2.35 12.93
CA GLY A 44 -3.83 -2.83 11.56
C GLY A 44 -4.97 -2.52 10.60
N VAL A 45 -6.22 -2.53 11.09
CA VAL A 45 -7.39 -2.12 10.32
C VAL A 45 -7.35 -0.61 10.05
N GLU A 46 -7.09 0.21 11.06
CA GLU A 46 -6.94 1.67 10.90
C GLU A 46 -5.80 2.01 9.94
N PHE A 47 -4.64 1.37 10.11
CA PHE A 47 -3.51 1.58 9.22
C PHE A 47 -3.81 1.15 7.77
N ALA A 48 -4.52 0.05 7.56
CA ALA A 48 -4.91 -0.39 6.22
C ALA A 48 -5.88 0.59 5.54
N ALA A 49 -6.78 1.21 6.32
CA ALA A 49 -7.69 2.26 5.83
C ALA A 49 -6.92 3.53 5.46
N GLU A 50 -6.06 4.04 6.35
CA GLU A 50 -5.22 5.22 6.06
C GLU A 50 -4.27 4.99 4.88
N LEU A 51 -3.72 3.78 4.76
CA LEU A 51 -2.90 3.41 3.62
C LEU A 51 -3.74 3.40 2.33
N HIS A 52 -4.96 2.85 2.37
CA HIS A 52 -5.88 2.88 1.23
C HIS A 52 -6.13 4.32 0.78
N ASP A 53 -6.46 5.22 1.70
CA ASP A 53 -6.78 6.60 1.37
C ASP A 53 -5.55 7.31 0.79
N PHE A 54 -4.37 7.11 1.39
CA PHE A 54 -3.13 7.65 0.86
C PHE A 54 -2.80 7.16 -0.56
N VAL A 55 -2.93 5.85 -0.82
CA VAL A 55 -2.57 5.31 -2.13
C VAL A 55 -3.63 5.59 -3.20
N CYS A 56 -4.91 5.50 -2.87
CA CYS A 56 -6.03 5.60 -3.82
C CYS A 56 -6.48 7.05 -4.06
N GLU A 57 -6.33 7.95 -3.09
CA GLU A 57 -6.80 9.34 -3.22
C GLU A 57 -5.67 10.31 -3.56
N ASP A 58 -4.51 10.17 -2.91
CA ASP A 58 -3.37 11.08 -3.09
C ASP A 58 -2.44 10.62 -4.21
N LEU A 59 -1.88 9.40 -4.12
CA LEU A 59 -0.82 8.95 -5.03
C LEU A 59 -1.31 8.64 -6.43
N VAL A 60 -2.57 8.22 -6.60
CA VAL A 60 -3.19 8.05 -7.93
C VAL A 60 -3.18 9.35 -8.74
N ARG A 61 -3.28 10.52 -8.10
CA ARG A 61 -3.21 11.81 -8.80
C ARG A 61 -1.83 12.10 -9.37
N LEU A 62 -0.78 11.62 -8.70
CA LEU A 62 0.61 11.80 -9.10
C LEU A 62 1.06 10.73 -10.11
N TYR A 63 0.54 9.51 -10.01
CA TYR A 63 0.92 8.36 -10.84
C TYR A 63 -0.29 7.67 -11.48
N PRO A 64 -1.05 8.35 -12.36
CA PRO A 64 -2.31 7.83 -12.90
C PRO A 64 -2.13 6.58 -13.77
N ALA A 65 -0.92 6.33 -14.30
CA ALA A 65 -0.63 5.19 -15.15
C ALA A 65 -0.68 3.84 -14.42
N VAL A 66 -0.48 3.84 -13.10
CA VAL A 66 -0.37 2.61 -12.29
C VAL A 66 -1.50 2.45 -11.27
N GLN A 67 -2.47 3.37 -11.26
CA GLN A 67 -3.56 3.42 -10.28
C GLN A 67 -4.33 2.10 -10.15
N ASN A 68 -4.61 1.44 -11.28
CA ASN A 68 -5.43 0.22 -11.33
C ASN A 68 -4.66 -1.04 -10.92
N LEU A 69 -3.37 -0.90 -10.59
CA LEU A 69 -2.49 -2.02 -10.23
C LEU A 69 -2.28 -2.14 -8.72
N VAL A 70 -2.72 -1.15 -7.95
CA VAL A 70 -2.56 -1.10 -6.50
C VAL A 70 -3.45 -2.16 -5.83
N LYS A 71 -2.87 -2.91 -4.90
CA LYS A 71 -3.58 -3.90 -4.10
C LYS A 71 -3.16 -3.78 -2.65
N ILE A 72 -4.12 -3.85 -1.74
CA ILE A 72 -3.87 -3.95 -0.29
C ILE A 72 -4.45 -5.28 0.19
N THR A 73 -3.71 -6.00 1.01
CA THR A 73 -4.18 -7.25 1.65
C THR A 73 -3.94 -7.18 3.14
N LEU A 74 -5.03 -7.26 3.92
CA LEU A 74 -4.97 -7.39 5.36
C LEU A 74 -4.98 -8.89 5.73
N VAL A 75 -3.99 -9.32 6.51
CA VAL A 75 -3.85 -10.70 6.96
C VAL A 75 -4.08 -10.77 8.46
N GLN A 76 -5.00 -11.63 8.89
CA GLN A 76 -5.31 -11.86 10.30
C GLN A 76 -5.25 -13.36 10.61
N SER A 77 -4.71 -13.72 11.77
CA SER A 77 -4.55 -15.11 12.18
C SER A 77 -5.85 -15.77 12.65
N GLY A 78 -6.80 -14.98 13.17
CA GLY A 78 -8.10 -15.47 13.62
C GLY A 78 -9.21 -15.30 12.56
N ASP A 79 -10.40 -15.80 12.87
CA ASP A 79 -11.54 -15.82 11.94
C ASP A 79 -12.25 -14.45 11.78
N HIS A 80 -11.91 -13.48 12.63
CA HIS A 80 -12.48 -12.13 12.63
C HIS A 80 -11.41 -11.06 12.81
N ILE A 81 -11.68 -9.88 12.26
CA ILE A 81 -10.93 -8.64 12.50
C ILE A 81 -11.59 -7.83 13.63
N LEU A 82 -10.87 -6.89 14.21
CA LEU A 82 -11.33 -6.04 15.33
C LEU A 82 -11.76 -6.85 16.57
N ASN A 83 -11.00 -7.90 16.87
CA ASN A 83 -11.10 -8.65 18.13
C ASN A 83 -10.30 -7.99 19.26
#